data_AF-A0A1M6NPY9-F1
#
_entry.id   AF-A0A1M6NPY9-F1
#
_cell.length_a   1.000
_cell.length_b   1.000
_cell.length_c   1.000
_cell.angle_alpha   90.00
_cell.angle_beta   90.00
_cell.angle_gamma   90.00
#
_symmetry.space_group_name_H-M   'P 1'
#
loop_
_entity.id
_entity.type
_entity.pdbx_description
1 polymer ?
#
loop_
_entity_poly.entity_id
_entity_poly.type
_entity_poly.pdbx_seq_one_letter_code
_entity_poly.pdbx_strand_id
1 'polypeptide(L)'
;MDIGEVRFLAAQEEQALTWSGMGAGDTDASYSMEVPEDLTVTGIRMPMENHFSDLLMVKDGEGQPMTFPASYQQGDTLSLETELSLTEKDNRAHMVIDVVPVLEMETAKGEKVCAYLYDSMKYTPDMNILEIYRILHMKEDM
;
A
#
# COMPACT_ATOMS: atom_id res chain seq x y z
N MET A 1 5.41 -21.50 15.57
CA MET A 1 4.64 -20.75 16.57
C MET A 1 4.38 -19.42 15.91
N ASP A 2 3.13 -19.14 15.56
CA ASP A 2 2.78 -17.87 14.93
C ASP A 2 2.84 -16.77 15.99
N ILE A 3 3.59 -15.71 15.68
CA ILE A 3 3.95 -14.69 16.67
C ILE A 3 2.90 -13.56 16.71
N GLY A 4 1.97 -13.54 15.75
CA GLY A 4 0.84 -12.62 15.68
C GLY A 4 0.76 -11.88 14.34
N GLU A 5 -0.20 -10.96 14.25
CA GLU A 5 -0.38 -10.04 13.12
C GLU A 5 -0.10 -8.60 13.58
N VAL A 6 0.69 -7.86 12.81
CA VAL A 6 1.01 -6.46 13.06
C VAL A 6 0.56 -5.64 11.86
N ARG A 7 -0.20 -4.57 12.10
CA ARG A 7 -0.67 -3.64 11.07
C ARG A 7 0.06 -2.31 11.13
N PHE A 8 0.67 -1.92 10.02
CA PHE A 8 1.23 -0.60 9.80
C PHE A 8 0.29 0.19 8.91
N LEU A 9 -0.41 1.13 9.54
CA LEU A 9 -1.32 2.06 8.88
C LEU A 9 -0.62 3.41 8.77
N ALA A 10 -0.80 4.08 7.64
CA ALA A 10 -0.47 5.49 7.55
C ALA A 10 -1.35 6.32 8.50
N ALA A 11 -0.88 7.52 8.84
CA ALA A 11 -1.69 8.47 9.62
C ALA A 11 -3.03 8.72 8.91
N GLN A 12 -4.10 8.83 9.70
CA GLN A 12 -5.44 9.06 9.16
C GLN A 12 -5.51 10.45 8.51
N GLU A 13 -5.62 10.49 7.20
CA GLU A 13 -5.81 11.70 6.40
C GLU A 13 -7.27 12.20 6.44
N GLU A 14 -7.44 13.51 6.31
CA GLU A 14 -8.74 14.19 6.43
C GLU A 14 -9.71 13.89 5.27
N GLN A 15 -9.19 13.55 4.08
CA GLN A 15 -9.99 13.27 2.88
C GLN A 15 -9.49 12.02 2.16
N ALA A 16 -10.16 10.89 2.42
CA ALA A 16 -9.85 9.60 1.82
C ALA A 16 -10.93 9.18 0.82
N LEU A 17 -10.51 8.90 -0.41
CA LEU A 17 -11.34 8.30 -1.43
C LEU A 17 -11.43 6.79 -1.19
N THR A 18 -12.64 6.26 -1.32
CA THR A 18 -12.94 4.84 -1.23
C THR A 18 -12.83 4.18 -2.59
N TRP A 19 -12.18 3.02 -2.63
CA TRP A 19 -12.01 2.21 -3.83
C TRP A 19 -12.73 0.88 -3.65
N SER A 20 -13.05 0.24 -4.77
CA SER A 20 -13.54 -1.14 -4.77
C SER A 20 -12.35 -2.10 -4.94
N GLY A 21 -12.14 -2.99 -3.99
CA GLY A 21 -11.21 -4.11 -4.15
C GLY A 21 -11.75 -5.09 -5.18
N MET A 22 -11.02 -5.32 -6.27
CA MET A 22 -11.43 -6.25 -7.32
C MET A 22 -10.92 -7.67 -7.06
N GLY A 23 -9.84 -7.80 -6.29
CA GLY A 23 -9.28 -9.08 -5.86
C GLY A 23 -7.98 -8.86 -5.08
N ALA A 24 -7.73 -9.74 -4.10
CA ALA A 24 -6.48 -9.77 -3.35
C ALA A 24 -5.97 -11.22 -3.30
N GLY A 25 -4.74 -11.42 -3.78
CA GLY A 25 -3.97 -12.64 -3.63
C GLY A 25 -3.00 -12.55 -2.45
N ASP A 26 -2.06 -13.50 -2.38
CA ASP A 26 -1.07 -13.58 -1.30
C ASP A 26 -0.02 -12.45 -1.39
N THR A 27 0.27 -11.98 -2.60
CA THR A 27 1.33 -10.99 -2.88
C THR A 27 0.84 -9.86 -3.78
N ASP A 28 -0.41 -9.88 -4.20
CA ASP A 28 -0.95 -8.95 -5.17
C ASP A 28 -2.36 -8.50 -4.78
N ALA A 29 -2.72 -7.27 -5.15
CA ALA A 29 -4.06 -6.77 -4.94
C ALA A 29 -4.44 -5.80 -6.06
N SER A 30 -5.72 -5.78 -6.38
CA SER A 30 -6.26 -4.95 -7.45
C SER A 30 -7.40 -4.07 -6.93
N TYR A 31 -7.38 -2.83 -7.38
CA TYR A 31 -8.29 -1.78 -6.95
C TYR A 31 -8.85 -1.07 -8.16
N SER A 32 -10.09 -0.62 -8.05
CA SER A 32 -10.69 0.27 -9.04
C SER A 32 -11.63 1.27 -8.39
N MET A 33 -11.66 2.48 -8.95
CA MET A 33 -12.66 3.48 -8.62
C MET A 33 -13.11 4.23 -9.88
N GLU A 34 -14.37 4.64 -9.89
CA GLU A 34 -14.81 5.72 -10.77
C GLU A 34 -14.31 7.04 -10.17
N VAL A 35 -13.66 7.85 -11.01
CA VAL A 35 -13.03 9.10 -10.62
C VAL A 35 -14.11 10.15 -10.32
N PRO A 36 -14.26 10.59 -9.04
CA PRO A 36 -15.41 11.40 -8.62
C PRO A 36 -15.33 12.85 -9.10
N GLU A 37 -14.12 13.35 -9.34
CA GLU A 37 -13.79 14.66 -9.89
C GLU A 37 -12.42 14.59 -10.57
N ASP A 38 -12.00 15.62 -11.29
CA ASP A 38 -10.67 15.64 -11.90
C ASP A 38 -9.57 15.50 -10.84
N LEU A 39 -8.73 14.48 -10.98
CA LEU A 39 -7.69 14.11 -10.03
C LEU A 39 -6.33 13.99 -10.71
N THR A 40 -5.29 14.37 -9.99
CA THR A 40 -3.91 14.02 -10.32
C THR A 40 -3.35 13.15 -9.22
N VAL A 41 -2.99 11.91 -9.56
CA VAL A 41 -2.23 11.02 -8.71
C VAL A 41 -0.78 11.49 -8.70
N THR A 42 -0.27 11.87 -7.54
CA THR A 42 1.03 12.53 -7.38
C THR A 42 2.11 11.58 -6.89
N GLY A 43 1.73 10.47 -6.24
CA GLY A 43 2.69 9.48 -5.77
C GLY A 43 2.06 8.41 -4.89
N ILE A 44 2.93 7.62 -4.26
CA ILE A 44 2.57 6.63 -3.25
C ILE A 44 3.46 6.82 -2.03
N ARG A 45 2.83 6.83 -0.86
CA ARG A 45 3.49 6.92 0.44
C ARG A 45 3.37 5.60 1.17
N MET A 46 4.49 5.13 1.69
CA MET A 46 4.59 3.87 2.42
C MET A 46 4.69 4.12 3.92
N PRO A 47 3.94 3.41 4.77
CA PRO A 47 4.28 3.33 6.18
C PRO A 47 5.69 2.75 6.30
N MET A 48 6.59 3.45 7.00
CA MET A 48 8.00 3.06 7.16
C MET A 48 8.79 3.00 5.84
N GLU A 49 8.89 4.13 5.14
CA GLU A 49 9.45 4.29 3.78
C GLU A 49 10.76 3.53 3.52
N ASN A 50 11.65 3.34 4.50
CA ASN A 50 12.96 2.70 4.26
C ASN A 50 12.97 1.16 4.20
N HIS A 51 11.91 0.48 4.65
CA HIS A 51 11.93 -0.99 4.77
C HIS A 51 11.09 -1.71 3.72
N PHE A 52 10.04 -1.05 3.21
CA PHE A 52 9.07 -1.68 2.32
C PHE A 52 8.98 -0.99 0.95
N SER A 53 9.59 0.19 0.76
CA SER A 53 9.50 0.95 -0.51
C SER A 53 9.92 0.12 -1.72
N ASP A 54 11.00 -0.64 -1.57
CA ASP A 54 11.61 -1.37 -2.68
C ASP A 54 10.89 -2.70 -2.97
N LEU A 55 9.91 -3.06 -2.13
CA LEU A 55 9.17 -4.31 -2.23
C LEU A 55 7.84 -4.15 -2.96
N LEU A 56 7.32 -2.93 -3.09
CA LEU A 56 6.02 -2.65 -3.68
C LEU A 56 6.17 -2.14 -5.11
N MET A 57 5.66 -2.91 -6.07
CA MET A 57 5.44 -2.44 -7.43
C MET A 57 3.98 -2.03 -7.59
N VAL A 58 3.77 -0.83 -8.15
CA VAL A 58 2.43 -0.31 -8.48
C VAL A 58 2.30 -0.28 -9.99
N LYS A 59 1.22 -0.87 -10.49
CA LYS A 59 0.88 -0.92 -11.91
C LYS A 59 -0.46 -0.24 -12.17
N ASP A 60 -0.60 0.31 -13.36
CA ASP A 60 -1.88 0.80 -13.87
C ASP A 60 -2.80 -0.35 -14.31
N GLY A 61 -4.00 0.00 -14.80
CA GLY A 61 -4.97 -0.97 -15.31
C GLY A 61 -4.54 -1.77 -16.55
N GLU A 62 -3.42 -1.42 -17.19
CA GLU A 62 -2.82 -2.18 -18.29
C GLU A 62 -1.68 -3.10 -17.81
N GLY A 63 -1.37 -3.09 -16.51
CA GLY A 63 -0.28 -3.86 -15.91
C GLY A 63 1.10 -3.24 -16.12
N GLN A 64 1.19 -1.97 -16.54
CA GLN A 64 2.46 -1.26 -16.66
C GLN A 64 2.81 -0.54 -15.36
N PRO A 65 4.10 -0.42 -14.98
CA PRO A 65 4.49 0.37 -13.82
C PRO A 65 3.89 1.77 -13.89
N MET A 66 3.18 2.17 -12.84
CA MET A 66 2.52 3.47 -12.79
C MET A 66 3.57 4.57 -12.80
N THR A 67 3.34 5.58 -13.65
CA THR A 67 4.18 6.79 -13.69
C THR A 67 3.47 7.92 -12.97
N PHE A 68 4.22 8.69 -12.18
CA PHE A 68 3.68 9.84 -11.45
C PHE A 68 4.32 11.13 -11.97
N PRO A 69 3.54 12.22 -12.10
CA PRO A 69 2.10 12.29 -11.85
C PRO A 69 1.25 11.67 -12.99
N ALA A 70 0.06 11.17 -12.66
CA ALA A 70 -0.94 10.68 -13.61
C ALA A 70 -2.28 11.38 -13.40
N SER A 71 -2.88 11.91 -14.46
CA SER A 71 -4.13 12.69 -14.37
C SER A 71 -5.31 11.92 -14.93
N TYR A 72 -6.45 12.04 -14.26
CA TYR A 72 -7.72 11.40 -14.59
C TYR A 72 -8.84 12.43 -14.57
N GLN A 73 -9.80 12.29 -15.48
CA GLN A 73 -10.98 13.14 -15.55
C GLN A 73 -12.15 12.53 -14.77
N GLN A 74 -13.08 13.37 -14.33
CA GLN A 74 -14.32 12.89 -13.73
C GLN A 74 -15.03 11.85 -14.62
N GLY A 75 -15.39 10.71 -14.03
CA GLY A 75 -16.04 9.60 -14.71
C GLY A 75 -15.09 8.61 -15.38
N ASP A 76 -13.77 8.89 -15.39
CA ASP A 76 -12.77 7.90 -15.78
C ASP A 76 -12.75 6.74 -14.77
N THR A 77 -12.28 5.58 -15.22
CA THR A 77 -11.97 4.46 -14.32
C THR A 77 -10.48 4.49 -13.99
N LEU A 78 -10.17 4.75 -12.73
CA LEU A 78 -8.83 4.57 -12.18
C LEU A 78 -8.72 3.14 -11.66
N SER A 79 -7.85 2.35 -12.29
CA SER A 79 -7.55 0.97 -11.89
C SER A 79 -6.06 0.85 -11.56
N LEU A 80 -5.78 0.10 -10.50
CA LEU A 80 -4.43 -0.07 -9.96
C LEU A 80 -4.22 -1.51 -9.51
N GLU A 81 -3.06 -2.05 -9.79
CA GLU A 81 -2.60 -3.34 -9.29
C GLU A 81 -1.32 -3.12 -8.47
N THR A 82 -1.28 -3.68 -7.27
CA THR A 82 -0.08 -3.73 -6.44
C THR A 82 0.50 -5.13 -6.45
N GLU A 83 1.81 -5.25 -6.59
CA GLU A 83 2.53 -6.53 -6.50
C GLU A 83 3.71 -6.40 -5.52
N LEU A 84 3.83 -7.38 -4.64
CA LEU A 84 4.91 -7.52 -3.68
C LEU A 84 6.01 -8.44 -4.18
N SER A 85 7.23 -7.92 -4.26
CA SER A 85 8.44 -8.71 -4.54
C SER A 85 9.04 -9.26 -3.25
N LEU A 86 8.61 -10.45 -2.84
CA LEU A 86 9.17 -11.14 -1.66
C LEU A 86 10.37 -12.01 -2.04
N THR A 87 11.47 -11.92 -1.29
CA THR A 87 12.55 -12.93 -1.34
C THR A 87 12.13 -14.21 -0.60
N GLU A 88 12.58 -15.37 -1.12
CA GLU A 88 12.13 -16.74 -0.83
C GLU A 88 11.72 -17.08 0.62
N LYS A 89 10.67 -17.91 0.75
CA LYS A 89 10.16 -18.49 2.01
C LYS A 89 11.15 -19.48 2.65
N ASP A 90 11.61 -19.24 3.88
CA ASP A 90 12.21 -20.28 4.74
C ASP A 90 11.23 -20.72 5.86
N ASN A 91 11.29 -21.99 6.26
CA ASN A 91 10.32 -22.67 7.13
C ASN A 91 10.48 -22.36 8.64
N ARG A 92 10.75 -21.10 9.00
CA ARG A 92 10.90 -20.65 10.40
C ARG A 92 9.68 -19.80 10.84
N ALA A 93 9.55 -19.53 12.13
CA ALA A 93 8.33 -18.98 12.75
C ALA A 93 7.78 -17.73 12.03
N HIS A 94 6.45 -17.68 11.85
CA HIS A 94 5.76 -16.71 11.02
C HIS A 94 5.16 -15.56 11.86
N MET A 95 5.41 -14.31 11.45
CA MET A 95 4.66 -13.13 11.88
C MET A 95 4.01 -12.55 10.63
N VAL A 96 2.74 -12.15 10.66
CA VAL A 96 2.13 -11.47 9.51
C VAL A 96 2.25 -9.97 9.71
N ILE A 97 2.93 -9.29 8.80
CA ILE A 97 2.97 -7.83 8.73
C ILE A 97 2.03 -7.40 7.62
N ASP A 98 0.98 -6.68 7.99
CA ASP A 98 0.06 -6.04 7.06
C ASP A 98 0.41 -4.55 6.98
N VAL A 99 0.78 -4.08 5.80
CA VAL A 99 1.18 -2.69 5.56
C VAL A 99 0.22 -2.09 4.54
N VAL A 100 -0.27 -0.89 4.82
CA VAL A 100 -1.26 -0.20 3.98
C VAL A 100 -0.63 1.05 3.36
N PRO A 101 -0.14 0.99 2.11
CA PRO A 101 0.28 2.14 1.33
C PRO A 101 -0.86 3.13 1.12
N VAL A 102 -0.47 4.37 0.88
CA VAL A 102 -1.39 5.47 0.58
C VAL A 102 -1.06 6.03 -0.79
N LEU A 103 -2.03 5.98 -1.70
CA LEU A 103 -1.96 6.69 -2.97
C LEU A 103 -2.27 8.16 -2.72
N GLU A 104 -1.33 9.04 -3.06
CA GLU A 104 -1.43 10.48 -2.88
C GLU A 104 -1.99 11.14 -4.14
N MET A 105 -2.94 12.05 -3.96
CA MET A 105 -3.67 12.69 -5.04
C MET A 105 -3.98 14.16 -4.72
N GLU A 106 -4.20 14.92 -5.78
CA GLU A 106 -4.63 16.32 -5.72
C GLU A 106 -5.83 16.55 -6.64
N THR A 107 -6.88 17.22 -6.14
CA THR A 107 -8.04 17.61 -6.96
C THR A 107 -7.68 18.78 -7.88
N ALA A 108 -8.51 19.06 -8.89
CA ALA A 108 -8.34 20.24 -9.74
C ALA A 108 -8.35 21.59 -8.97
N LYS A 109 -8.81 21.60 -7.72
CA LYS A 109 -8.80 22.79 -6.83
C LYS A 109 -7.56 22.89 -5.96
N GLY A 110 -6.65 21.91 -6.03
CA GLY A 110 -5.46 21.84 -5.18
C GLY A 110 -5.70 21.20 -3.81
N GLU A 111 -6.82 20.50 -3.62
CA GLU A 111 -7.12 19.80 -2.37
C GLU A 111 -6.39 18.47 -2.34
N LYS A 112 -5.69 18.17 -1.25
CA LYS A 112 -5.01 16.90 -1.06
C LYS A 112 -6.02 15.84 -0.66
N VAL A 113 -6.09 14.77 -1.45
CA VAL A 113 -6.91 13.60 -1.18
C VAL A 113 -6.04 12.35 -1.27
N CYS A 114 -6.48 11.27 -0.65
CA CYS A 114 -5.70 10.03 -0.65
C CYS A 114 -6.56 8.80 -0.83
N ALA A 115 -5.94 7.66 -1.10
CA ALA A 115 -6.60 6.36 -1.05
C ALA A 115 -5.72 5.34 -0.35
N TYR A 116 -6.33 4.55 0.53
CA TYR A 116 -5.64 3.48 1.25
C TYR A 116 -5.72 2.19 0.45
N LEU A 117 -4.56 1.62 0.12
CA LEU A 117 -4.46 0.37 -0.63
C LEU A 117 -4.52 -0.82 0.35
N TYR A 118 -5.71 -1.09 0.90
CA TYR A 118 -5.92 -2.17 1.87
C TYR A 118 -5.65 -3.55 1.29
N ASP A 119 -5.10 -4.47 2.08
CA ASP A 119 -4.73 -5.83 1.65
C ASP A 119 -3.61 -5.88 0.58
N SER A 120 -2.96 -4.77 0.26
CA SER A 120 -1.88 -4.74 -0.75
C SER A 120 -0.60 -5.41 -0.26
N MET A 121 -0.34 -5.41 1.06
CA MET A 121 0.92 -5.94 1.57
C MET A 121 0.76 -6.82 2.80
N LYS A 122 0.65 -8.14 2.59
CA LYS A 122 0.78 -9.15 3.65
C LYS A 122 2.13 -9.84 3.52
N TYR A 123 3.08 -9.44 4.36
CA TYR A 123 4.41 -10.03 4.39
C TYR A 123 4.56 -10.94 5.61
N THR A 124 5.05 -12.16 5.39
CA THR A 124 5.46 -13.04 6.48
C THR A 124 6.97 -13.08 6.55
N PRO A 125 7.62 -12.37 7.48
CA PRO A 125 9.06 -12.30 7.51
C PRO A 125 9.75 -13.53 8.05
N ASP A 126 10.93 -13.81 7.48
CA ASP A 126 11.91 -14.73 8.02
C ASP A 126 12.74 -14.04 9.11
N MET A 127 12.14 -13.86 10.30
CA MET A 127 12.77 -13.08 11.38
C MET A 127 12.97 -13.88 12.66
N ASN A 128 14.06 -13.59 13.36
CA ASN A 128 14.23 -14.03 14.74
C ASN A 128 13.43 -13.12 15.69
N ILE A 129 13.16 -13.60 16.91
CA ILE A 129 12.30 -12.90 17.87
C ILE A 129 12.78 -11.49 18.26
N LEU A 130 14.09 -11.20 18.17
CA LEU A 130 14.64 -9.86 18.45
C LEU A 130 14.37 -8.88 17.29
N GLU A 131 14.35 -9.36 16.04
CA GLU A 131 14.00 -8.55 14.87
C GLU A 131 12.51 -8.20 14.90
N ILE A 132 11.67 -9.15 15.30
CA ILE A 132 10.24 -8.93 15.57
C ILE A 132 10.04 -7.89 16.66
N TYR A 133 10.76 -8.00 17.78
CA TYR A 133 10.71 -7.01 18.86
C TYR A 133 11.15 -5.61 18.37
N ARG A 134 12.20 -5.51 17.54
CA ARG A 134 12.62 -4.20 16.99
C ARG A 134 11.53 -3.57 16.14
N ILE A 135 10.90 -4.32 15.24
CA ILE A 135 9.80 -3.83 14.41
C ILE A 135 8.60 -3.39 15.27
N LEU A 136 8.27 -4.17 16.30
CA LEU A 136 7.18 -3.85 17.22
C LEU A 136 7.45 -2.60 18.09
N HIS A 137 8.70 -2.40 18.52
CA HIS A 137 9.09 -1.31 19.43
C HIS A 137 9.61 -0.04 18.73
N MET A 138 9.82 -0.06 17.41
CA MET A 138 10.03 1.16 16.62
C MET A 138 8.82 2.12 16.64
N LYS A 139 7.67 1.68 17.18
CA LYS A 139 6.50 2.52 17.41
C LYS A 139 6.69 3.60 18.48
N GLU A 140 7.78 3.58 19.25
CA GLU A 140 8.01 4.50 20.38
C GLU A 140 9.09 5.59 20.14
N ASP A 141 9.81 5.56 19.01
CA ASP A 141 10.89 6.53 18.72
C ASP A 141 10.50 7.58 17.64
N MET A 142 9.23 8.00 17.59
CA MET A 142 8.77 9.17 16.82
C MET A 142 7.89 10.09 17.65
#